data_AF-A0A6U2AEM6-F1
#
_entry.id   AF-A0A6U2AEM6-F1
#
_cell.length_a   1.000
_cell.length_b   1.000
_cell.length_c   1.000
_cell.angle_alpha   90.00
_cell.angle_beta   90.00
_cell.angle_gamma   90.00
#
_symmetry.space_group_name_H-M   'P 1'
#
loop_
_entity.id
_entity.type
_entity.pdbx_description
1 polymer ?
#
loop_
_entity_poly.entity_id
_entity_poly.type
_entity_poly.pdbx_seq_one_letter_code
_entity_poly.pdbx_strand_id
1 'polypeptide(L)'
;MVTTGATLSIIALLAVSLTTVNAQDLTSVASCDALSSCSPTDCEANSESDCSLSVGPFDYASDVASLACNSQCSQSTSDICTSLATKLKKNQGVIAAYCTDQFLVIWATGLPGYDAATYLKDIPLPPGGDGKCRVRSASAQRNVYKIPLNPVKRTSGSNTVVNPLPGVPGMPSAGAIGVAISGVPIFPNYNNRGLPAWVSCELDRCSAHSGRGDDYHYHGDPFGAKCLYSEADYFSDTAHPPLVGISLDGYMIYGRYTKTTQDGAGVGLDECGGHEDSTLGYHYHPQVETGISTSSLDGVRATGPFTYTAYRVAPTTCWRGDVDQVSNFWGSNQANYDRSKSKQLSSESDYDLLRPCCGTSQFIASDGIAIDGASCASGADCSAGSLNSDVSSTTGGSGQSGVGTPSTSGGAGANPPQPSAAARLPSLPACLVMVLLGWVAAAARQW
;
A
#
# COMPACT_ATOMS: atom_id res chain seq x y z
N MET A 1 3.25 46.64 53.33
CA MET A 1 4.06 46.01 52.26
C MET A 1 3.24 44.87 51.69
N VAL A 2 3.16 44.74 50.37
CA VAL A 2 2.47 43.63 49.69
C VAL A 2 3.47 42.99 48.75
N THR A 3 3.69 41.68 48.88
CA THR A 3 4.62 40.91 48.05
C THR A 3 3.94 39.59 47.66
N THR A 4 3.13 39.65 46.60
CA THR A 4 2.50 38.47 45.99
C THR A 4 3.53 37.70 45.16
N GLY A 5 4.04 36.60 45.72
CA GLY A 5 4.93 35.68 45.00
C GLY A 5 4.14 34.77 44.06
N ALA A 6 3.89 35.21 42.83
CA ALA A 6 3.33 34.36 41.78
C ALA A 6 4.46 33.56 41.10
N THR A 7 4.52 32.26 41.35
CA THR A 7 5.43 31.36 40.63
C THR A 7 4.94 31.18 39.20
N LEU A 8 5.55 31.91 38.27
CA LEU A 8 5.26 31.79 36.85
C LEU A 8 5.84 30.47 36.31
N SER A 9 5.05 29.40 36.33
CA SER A 9 5.40 28.17 35.61
C SER A 9 5.41 28.46 34.12
N ILE A 10 6.61 28.66 33.57
CA ILE A 10 6.82 28.84 32.13
C ILE A 10 6.47 27.52 31.44
N ILE A 11 5.22 27.41 30.98
CA ILE A 11 4.88 26.49 29.91
C ILE A 11 5.62 27.01 28.68
N ALA A 12 6.74 26.38 28.37
CA ALA A 12 7.43 26.59 27.11
C ALA A 12 6.54 26.01 25.99
N LEU A 13 5.63 26.85 25.47
CA LEU A 13 5.17 26.68 24.10
C LEU A 13 6.43 26.71 23.22
N LEU A 14 6.86 25.54 22.75
CA LEU A 14 7.62 25.50 21.50
C LEU A 14 6.65 26.00 20.44
N ALA A 15 6.76 27.28 20.11
CA ALA A 15 6.25 27.81 18.86
C ALA A 15 7.05 27.16 17.73
N VAL A 16 6.62 25.96 17.33
CA VAL A 16 7.11 25.29 16.11
C VAL A 16 6.87 26.29 14.98
N SER A 17 7.96 26.74 14.38
CA SER A 17 7.97 27.98 13.61
C SER A 17 7.18 27.81 12.32
N LEU A 18 6.44 28.85 11.93
CA LEU A 18 5.40 28.75 10.89
C LEU A 18 5.98 28.19 9.58
N THR A 19 5.38 27.10 9.10
CA THR A 19 5.39 26.74 7.68
C THR A 19 4.42 27.65 6.94
N THR A 20 4.92 28.59 6.13
CA THR A 20 4.05 29.35 5.24
C THR A 20 3.90 28.59 3.93
N VAL A 21 2.71 28.06 3.66
CA VAL A 21 2.33 27.57 2.33
C VAL A 21 2.04 28.80 1.48
N ASN A 22 2.83 29.00 0.43
CA ASN A 22 2.85 30.25 -0.33
C ASN A 22 1.95 30.19 -1.57
N ALA A 23 1.83 29.01 -2.19
CA ALA A 23 0.88 28.74 -3.27
C ALA A 23 0.56 27.24 -3.33
N GLN A 24 -0.73 26.92 -3.53
CA GLN A 24 -1.15 25.63 -4.07
C GLN A 24 -1.33 25.78 -5.57
N ASP A 25 -0.73 24.87 -6.33
CA ASP A 25 -0.85 24.74 -7.78
C ASP A 25 -1.67 23.47 -8.08
N LEU A 26 -2.85 23.68 -8.66
CA LEU A 26 -3.72 22.58 -9.08
C LEU A 26 -3.25 21.94 -10.40
N THR A 27 -2.44 22.62 -11.20
CA THR A 27 -2.10 22.28 -12.58
C THR A 27 -0.58 22.24 -12.80
N SER A 28 0.07 21.18 -12.33
CA SER A 28 1.54 21.19 -12.14
C SER A 28 2.28 19.99 -12.75
N VAL A 29 3.13 20.24 -13.74
CA VAL A 29 4.05 19.25 -14.33
C VAL A 29 5.36 19.02 -13.54
N ALA A 30 5.47 19.58 -12.33
CA ALA A 30 6.67 19.45 -11.51
C ALA A 30 6.90 18.00 -11.01
N SER A 31 8.05 17.40 -11.32
CA SER A 31 8.47 16.07 -10.85
C SER A 31 9.89 16.08 -10.28
N CYS A 32 10.26 14.98 -9.61
CA CYS A 32 11.62 14.77 -9.07
C CYS A 32 12.52 13.94 -10.00
N ASP A 33 12.15 13.75 -11.28
CA ASP A 33 12.90 12.89 -12.22
C ASP A 33 14.37 13.32 -12.43
N ALA A 34 14.61 14.63 -12.33
CA ALA A 34 15.91 15.29 -12.43
C ALA A 34 16.66 15.42 -11.09
N LEU A 35 16.01 15.08 -9.97
CA LEU A 35 16.59 15.10 -8.63
C LEU A 35 17.09 13.70 -8.22
N SER A 36 17.72 13.58 -7.06
CA SER A 36 17.92 12.30 -6.37
C SER A 36 16.69 11.90 -5.54
N SER A 37 16.04 12.89 -4.92
CA SER A 37 14.98 12.74 -3.93
C SER A 37 13.93 13.85 -4.10
N CYS A 38 12.68 13.63 -3.68
CA CYS A 38 11.65 14.67 -3.52
C CYS A 38 11.75 15.44 -2.19
N SER A 39 12.78 15.17 -1.37
CA SER A 39 13.09 15.97 -0.19
C SER A 39 13.71 17.33 -0.59
N PRO A 40 13.63 18.37 0.25
CA PRO A 40 14.31 19.65 0.04
C PRO A 40 15.81 19.50 -0.25
N THR A 41 16.33 20.38 -1.09
CA THR A 41 17.76 20.43 -1.46
C THR A 41 18.70 20.68 -0.29
N ASP A 42 18.18 21.30 0.77
CA ASP A 42 18.88 21.70 1.99
C ASP A 42 18.97 20.56 3.03
N CYS A 43 18.42 19.38 2.71
CA CYS A 43 18.53 18.17 3.53
C CYS A 43 19.92 17.53 3.42
N GLU A 44 20.76 17.68 4.46
CA GLU A 44 22.03 16.93 4.53
C GLU A 44 21.78 15.41 4.70
N ALA A 45 22.46 14.59 3.89
CA ALA A 45 22.38 13.14 4.00
C ALA A 45 23.01 12.63 5.31
N ASN A 46 22.31 11.73 6.01
CA ASN A 46 22.85 11.05 7.19
C ASN A 46 23.90 10.00 6.80
N SER A 47 24.86 9.75 7.69
CA SER A 47 25.94 8.77 7.51
C SER A 47 25.72 7.46 8.30
N GLU A 48 24.48 7.13 8.68
CA GLU A 48 24.17 5.88 9.36
C GLU A 48 24.07 4.72 8.35
N SER A 49 24.56 3.55 8.75
CA SER A 49 24.54 2.32 7.95
C SER A 49 23.14 1.83 7.61
N ASP A 50 22.98 0.98 6.59
CA ASP A 50 21.68 0.40 6.27
C ASP A 50 21.27 -0.67 7.29
N CYS A 51 19.99 -0.70 7.66
CA CYS A 51 19.43 -1.70 8.56
C CYS A 51 19.29 -3.06 7.85
N SER A 52 19.81 -4.13 8.45
CA SER A 52 19.50 -5.49 8.01
C SER A 52 18.15 -5.93 8.58
N LEU A 53 17.08 -5.60 7.87
CA LEU A 53 15.74 -6.13 8.15
C LEU A 53 15.57 -7.48 7.45
N SER A 54 15.01 -8.46 8.17
CA SER A 54 14.63 -9.75 7.59
C SER A 54 13.10 -9.84 7.57
N VAL A 55 12.54 -9.83 6.36
CA VAL A 55 11.13 -10.15 6.10
C VAL A 55 11.08 -11.53 5.42
N GLY A 56 10.10 -12.34 5.80
CA GLY A 56 10.03 -13.74 5.36
C GLY A 56 9.59 -13.91 3.89
N PRO A 57 9.85 -15.08 3.29
CA PRO A 57 9.26 -15.42 2.00
C PRO A 57 7.75 -15.64 2.14
N PHE A 58 6.97 -14.86 1.38
CA PHE A 58 5.52 -14.97 1.27
C PHE A 58 5.14 -15.96 0.17
N ASP A 59 4.11 -16.76 0.42
CA ASP A 59 3.59 -17.77 -0.52
C ASP A 59 2.19 -17.34 -0.95
N TYR A 60 2.14 -16.32 -1.80
CA TYR A 60 0.88 -15.70 -2.21
C TYR A 60 -0.08 -16.67 -2.93
N ALA A 61 0.44 -17.75 -3.52
CA ALA A 61 -0.40 -18.78 -4.13
C ALA A 61 -1.18 -19.55 -3.05
N SER A 62 -0.49 -20.05 -2.02
CA SER A 62 -1.14 -20.67 -0.85
C SER A 62 -2.03 -19.66 -0.09
N ASP A 63 -1.60 -18.40 0.02
CA ASP A 63 -2.31 -17.37 0.79
C ASP A 63 -3.65 -16.98 0.15
N VAL A 64 -3.67 -16.69 -1.16
CA VAL A 64 -4.91 -16.35 -1.89
C VAL A 64 -5.84 -17.57 -1.97
N ALA A 65 -5.30 -18.76 -2.24
CA ALA A 65 -6.08 -20.00 -2.29
C ALA A 65 -6.64 -20.44 -0.93
N SER A 66 -6.15 -19.88 0.19
CA SER A 66 -6.71 -20.14 1.52
C SER A 66 -8.07 -19.47 1.76
N LEU A 67 -8.44 -18.45 0.98
CA LEU A 67 -9.78 -17.85 1.02
C LEU A 67 -10.76 -18.65 0.16
N ALA A 68 -11.31 -19.72 0.72
CA ALA A 68 -12.37 -20.51 0.08
C ALA A 68 -13.57 -19.63 -0.32
N CYS A 69 -14.20 -19.89 -1.47
CA CYS A 69 -15.21 -18.99 -2.02
C CYS A 69 -16.42 -18.83 -1.09
N ASN A 70 -17.00 -17.63 -1.05
CA ASN A 70 -18.18 -17.31 -0.29
C ASN A 70 -19.43 -17.45 -1.16
N SER A 71 -20.34 -18.35 -0.78
CA SER A 71 -21.61 -18.59 -1.49
C SER A 71 -22.73 -17.64 -1.08
N GLN A 72 -22.47 -16.74 -0.12
CA GLN A 72 -23.45 -15.78 0.40
C GLN A 72 -23.30 -14.37 -0.19
N CYS A 73 -22.27 -14.13 -1.02
CA CYS A 73 -22.09 -12.88 -1.76
C CYS A 73 -22.24 -13.10 -3.27
N SER A 74 -22.53 -12.02 -3.99
CA SER A 74 -22.51 -11.96 -5.46
C SER A 74 -21.37 -11.04 -5.93
N GLN A 75 -20.92 -11.20 -7.17
CA GLN A 75 -19.92 -10.29 -7.73
C GLN A 75 -20.57 -8.97 -8.20
N SER A 76 -20.06 -7.83 -7.73
CA SER A 76 -20.44 -6.51 -8.26
C SER A 76 -20.05 -6.33 -9.73
N THR A 77 -20.90 -5.60 -10.46
CA THR A 77 -20.72 -5.22 -11.86
C THR A 77 -20.48 -3.71 -12.04
N SER A 78 -20.00 -3.01 -10.99
CA SER A 78 -19.55 -1.62 -11.09
C SER A 78 -18.30 -1.50 -11.98
N ASP A 79 -18.11 -0.35 -12.66
CA ASP A 79 -17.05 -0.12 -13.67
C ASP A 79 -15.68 -0.69 -13.28
N ILE A 80 -15.18 -0.35 -12.09
CA ILE A 80 -13.90 -0.82 -11.55
C ILE A 80 -13.79 -2.36 -11.51
N CYS A 81 -14.88 -3.07 -11.20
CA CYS A 81 -14.92 -4.53 -11.13
C CYS A 81 -14.95 -5.17 -12.51
N THR A 82 -15.61 -4.55 -13.49
CA THR A 82 -15.64 -5.00 -14.88
C THR A 82 -14.40 -4.61 -15.70
N SER A 83 -13.46 -3.86 -15.11
CA SER A 83 -12.26 -3.34 -15.80
C SER A 83 -10.96 -3.49 -15.01
N LEU A 84 -10.92 -4.36 -13.99
CA LEU A 84 -9.77 -4.54 -13.08
C LEU A 84 -8.41 -4.64 -13.80
N ALA A 85 -8.34 -5.34 -14.94
CA ALA A 85 -7.10 -5.52 -15.71
C ALA A 85 -6.57 -4.26 -16.40
N THR A 86 -7.44 -3.30 -16.76
CA THR A 86 -7.03 -2.01 -17.32
C THR A 86 -6.86 -0.93 -16.26
N LYS A 87 -7.49 -1.10 -15.09
CA LYS A 87 -7.43 -0.16 -13.95
C LYS A 87 -6.27 -0.46 -12.98
N LEU A 88 -5.81 -1.71 -12.86
CA LEU A 88 -4.77 -2.13 -11.91
C LEU A 88 -3.56 -2.75 -12.62
N LYS A 89 -2.35 -2.27 -12.26
CA LYS A 89 -1.08 -2.71 -12.87
C LYS A 89 -0.61 -4.03 -12.26
N LYS A 90 -1.25 -5.15 -12.64
CA LYS A 90 -0.98 -6.53 -12.17
C LYS A 90 0.52 -6.84 -12.05
N ASN A 91 1.25 -6.72 -13.17
CA ASN A 91 2.67 -7.05 -13.24
C ASN A 91 3.60 -5.95 -12.66
N GLN A 92 3.06 -5.02 -11.85
CA GLN A 92 3.80 -3.96 -11.16
C GLN A 92 3.52 -3.92 -9.64
N GLY A 93 2.94 -4.98 -9.09
CA GLY A 93 2.80 -5.19 -7.64
C GLY A 93 1.46 -5.81 -7.20
N VAL A 94 0.40 -5.71 -8.02
CA VAL A 94 -0.91 -6.31 -7.74
C VAL A 94 -0.92 -7.81 -8.11
N ILE A 95 -1.01 -8.66 -7.09
CA ILE A 95 -0.93 -10.12 -7.21
C ILE A 95 -2.28 -10.72 -7.59
N ALA A 96 -3.37 -10.18 -7.02
CA ALA A 96 -4.73 -10.54 -7.37
C ALA A 96 -5.69 -9.39 -7.03
N ALA A 97 -6.81 -9.28 -7.75
CA ALA A 97 -7.92 -8.44 -7.33
C ALA A 97 -9.26 -8.99 -7.85
N TYR A 98 -10.31 -8.82 -7.05
CA TYR A 98 -11.67 -9.25 -7.34
C TYR A 98 -12.67 -8.43 -6.52
N CYS A 99 -13.93 -8.42 -6.99
CA CYS A 99 -15.03 -7.78 -6.27
C CYS A 99 -16.03 -8.79 -5.72
N THR A 100 -16.45 -8.57 -4.48
CA THR A 100 -17.73 -9.03 -3.93
C THR A 100 -18.85 -8.03 -4.28
N ASP A 101 -19.96 -8.07 -3.58
CA ASP A 101 -21.08 -7.11 -3.64
C ASP A 101 -20.77 -5.83 -2.86
N GLN A 102 -19.94 -5.95 -1.81
CA GLN A 102 -19.61 -4.89 -0.88
C GLN A 102 -18.20 -4.32 -1.09
N PHE A 103 -17.23 -5.15 -1.48
CA PHE A 103 -15.80 -4.81 -1.43
C PHE A 103 -15.04 -5.18 -2.70
N LEU A 104 -14.16 -4.27 -3.13
CA LEU A 104 -13.00 -4.57 -3.94
C LEU A 104 -11.90 -5.05 -3.01
N VAL A 105 -11.44 -6.28 -3.23
CA VAL A 105 -10.32 -6.90 -2.52
C VAL A 105 -9.09 -6.85 -3.43
N ILE A 106 -8.01 -6.25 -2.97
CA ILE A 106 -6.73 -6.16 -3.71
C ILE A 106 -5.64 -6.83 -2.88
N TRP A 107 -4.90 -7.73 -3.50
CA TRP A 107 -3.70 -8.38 -2.96
C TRP A 107 -2.47 -7.81 -3.66
N ALA A 108 -1.45 -7.41 -2.91
CA ALA A 108 -0.24 -6.84 -3.49
C ALA A 108 1.03 -7.22 -2.71
N THR A 109 2.18 -7.07 -3.39
CA THR A 109 3.51 -7.13 -2.76
C THR A 109 3.84 -5.88 -1.96
N GLY A 110 3.11 -4.78 -2.15
CA GLY A 110 3.47 -3.45 -1.65
C GLY A 110 4.66 -2.78 -2.36
N LEU A 111 5.30 -3.45 -3.32
CA LEU A 111 6.39 -2.89 -4.13
C LEU A 111 5.86 -2.36 -5.47
N PRO A 112 6.46 -1.30 -6.04
CA PRO A 112 6.13 -0.80 -7.37
C PRO A 112 6.78 -1.65 -8.48
N GLY A 113 6.37 -1.39 -9.73
CA GLY A 113 6.99 -1.96 -10.93
C GLY A 113 8.31 -1.29 -11.37
N TYR A 114 8.83 -0.33 -10.62
CA TYR A 114 10.10 0.34 -10.85
C TYR A 114 11.10 0.03 -9.71
N ASP A 115 12.38 0.35 -9.90
CA ASP A 115 13.44 0.01 -8.92
C ASP A 115 13.47 0.95 -7.71
N ALA A 116 12.52 0.75 -6.80
CA ALA A 116 12.50 1.38 -5.49
C ALA A 116 13.78 1.12 -4.67
N ALA A 117 14.40 -0.07 -4.79
CA ALA A 117 15.60 -0.42 -4.04
C ALA A 117 16.85 0.39 -4.47
N THR A 118 16.84 1.01 -5.65
CA THR A 118 17.80 2.05 -6.02
C THR A 118 17.39 3.42 -5.48
N TYR A 119 16.11 3.80 -5.54
CA TYR A 119 15.66 5.14 -5.15
C TYR A 119 15.68 5.39 -3.63
N LEU A 120 15.46 4.35 -2.82
CA LEU A 120 15.58 4.41 -1.35
C LEU A 120 16.99 4.76 -0.86
N LYS A 121 18.02 4.60 -1.71
CA LYS A 121 19.41 4.97 -1.41
C LYS A 121 19.64 6.49 -1.47
N ASP A 122 18.85 7.19 -2.27
CA ASP A 122 18.94 8.64 -2.50
C ASP A 122 18.27 9.47 -1.37
N ILE A 123 17.58 8.84 -0.40
CA ILE A 123 16.87 9.54 0.67
C ILE A 123 17.87 10.15 1.69
N PRO A 124 17.82 11.48 1.97
CA PRO A 124 18.75 12.11 2.91
C PRO A 124 18.57 11.63 4.36
N LEU A 125 17.33 11.47 4.83
CA LEU A 125 17.00 10.93 6.15
C LEU A 125 15.91 9.85 6.03
N PRO A 126 16.24 8.61 5.60
CA PRO A 126 15.26 7.55 5.60
C PRO A 126 14.78 7.30 7.05
N PRO A 127 13.50 6.99 7.26
CA PRO A 127 13.00 6.69 8.59
C PRO A 127 13.43 5.30 9.06
N GLY A 128 13.12 5.03 10.33
CA GLY A 128 13.37 3.73 10.95
C GLY A 128 14.80 3.48 11.41
N GLY A 129 15.05 2.23 11.80
CA GLY A 129 16.22 1.83 12.61
C GLY A 129 16.16 2.33 14.06
N ASP A 130 17.24 2.09 14.82
CA ASP A 130 17.38 2.38 16.25
C ASP A 130 18.29 3.61 16.54
N GLY A 131 18.52 4.45 15.52
CA GLY A 131 19.49 5.54 15.55
C GLY A 131 20.94 5.12 15.34
N LYS A 132 21.19 3.86 14.93
CA LYS A 132 22.50 3.38 14.43
C LYS A 132 22.43 2.93 12.97
N CYS A 133 21.23 2.72 12.43
CA CYS A 133 21.00 2.33 11.05
C CYS A 133 19.73 2.99 10.49
N ARG A 134 19.58 3.05 9.16
CA ARG A 134 18.37 3.53 8.46
C ARG A 134 17.84 2.52 7.45
N VAL A 135 16.55 2.59 7.12
CA VAL A 135 15.94 1.66 6.15
C VAL A 135 16.07 2.23 4.74
N ARG A 136 17.03 1.70 3.97
CA ARG A 136 17.22 1.99 2.53
C ARG A 136 16.92 0.78 1.62
N SER A 137 16.28 -0.23 2.19
CA SER A 137 15.80 -1.46 1.56
C SER A 137 14.27 -1.48 1.53
N ALA A 138 13.68 -2.31 0.68
CA ALA A 138 12.29 -2.70 0.80
C ALA A 138 12.12 -4.16 0.34
N SER A 139 11.23 -4.87 1.01
CA SER A 139 10.85 -6.25 0.75
C SER A 139 9.39 -6.29 0.31
N ALA A 140 9.04 -7.30 -0.48
CA ALA A 140 7.65 -7.62 -0.71
C ALA A 140 6.98 -7.99 0.62
N GLN A 141 5.73 -7.57 0.81
CA GLN A 141 4.91 -7.76 2.00
C GLN A 141 3.58 -8.41 1.59
N ARG A 142 2.88 -9.09 2.51
CA ARG A 142 1.48 -9.44 2.32
C ARG A 142 0.59 -8.22 2.55
N ASN A 143 0.35 -7.44 1.50
CA ASN A 143 -0.62 -6.35 1.54
C ASN A 143 -1.98 -6.86 1.05
N VAL A 144 -3.01 -6.73 1.88
CA VAL A 144 -4.40 -6.97 1.47
C VAL A 144 -5.25 -5.75 1.81
N TYR A 145 -5.91 -5.19 0.80
CA TYR A 145 -6.78 -4.02 0.93
C TYR A 145 -8.23 -4.43 0.74
N LYS A 146 -9.12 -3.91 1.59
CA LYS A 146 -10.57 -4.10 1.55
C LYS A 146 -11.23 -2.74 1.35
N ILE A 147 -11.74 -2.49 0.15
CA ILE A 147 -12.18 -1.16 -0.28
C ILE A 147 -13.69 -1.19 -0.58
N PRO A 148 -14.53 -0.36 0.07
CA PRO A 148 -15.98 -0.40 -0.13
C PRO A 148 -16.35 0.07 -1.54
N LEU A 149 -17.16 -0.72 -2.25
CA LEU A 149 -17.64 -0.43 -3.61
C LEU A 149 -18.76 0.60 -3.67
N ASN A 150 -19.44 0.80 -2.54
CA ASN A 150 -20.58 1.71 -2.40
C ASN A 150 -20.29 2.74 -1.29
N PRO A 151 -19.34 3.67 -1.50
CA PRO A 151 -18.94 4.64 -0.48
C PRO A 151 -20.08 5.59 -0.12
N VAL A 152 -20.41 5.66 1.17
CA VAL A 152 -21.40 6.61 1.71
C VAL A 152 -20.71 7.95 1.95
N LYS A 153 -21.13 9.02 1.28
CA LYS A 153 -20.54 10.35 1.48
C LYS A 153 -20.86 10.90 2.87
N ARG A 154 -19.84 11.29 3.65
CA ARG A 154 -20.03 11.94 4.95
C ARG A 154 -20.56 13.37 4.77
N THR A 155 -21.69 13.65 5.40
CA THR A 155 -22.45 14.92 5.27
C THR A 155 -22.21 15.89 6.42
N SER A 156 -21.74 15.43 7.58
CA SER A 156 -21.40 16.27 8.73
C SER A 156 -20.45 15.56 9.70
N GLY A 157 -19.71 16.34 10.49
CA GLY A 157 -18.71 15.84 11.44
C GLY A 157 -17.49 15.20 10.76
N SER A 158 -16.56 14.72 11.58
CA SER A 158 -15.35 14.01 11.14
C SER A 158 -15.48 12.51 11.35
N ASN A 159 -14.83 11.71 10.51
CA ASN A 159 -14.68 10.26 10.68
C ASN A 159 -13.98 9.90 11.99
N THR A 160 -14.30 8.74 12.58
CA THR A 160 -13.52 8.20 13.70
C THR A 160 -12.18 7.69 13.19
N VAL A 161 -11.09 8.11 13.82
CA VAL A 161 -9.73 7.67 13.48
C VAL A 161 -9.10 7.01 14.69
N VAL A 162 -8.67 5.75 14.54
CA VAL A 162 -7.94 5.04 15.60
C VAL A 162 -6.46 5.42 15.50
N ASN A 163 -5.90 5.86 16.63
CA ASN A 163 -4.54 6.41 16.75
C ASN A 163 -4.28 7.53 15.70
N PRO A 164 -4.98 8.69 15.80
CA PRO A 164 -4.81 9.78 14.85
C PRO A 164 -3.42 10.43 14.93
N LEU A 165 -2.99 11.04 13.83
CA LEU A 165 -1.76 11.84 13.77
C LEU A 165 -1.83 13.06 14.71
N PRO A 166 -0.73 13.40 15.41
CA PRO A 166 -0.61 14.69 16.07
C PRO A 166 -0.85 15.84 15.09
N GLY A 167 -1.75 16.77 15.41
CA GLY A 167 -2.08 17.91 14.56
C GLY A 167 -2.92 17.62 13.30
N VAL A 168 -3.09 16.35 12.89
CA VAL A 168 -3.88 15.96 11.71
C VAL A 168 -4.92 14.89 12.11
N PRO A 169 -5.95 15.26 12.90
CA PRO A 169 -6.82 14.29 13.58
C PRO A 169 -7.70 13.44 12.64
N GLY A 170 -7.86 13.84 11.37
CA GLY A 170 -8.60 13.09 10.36
C GLY A 170 -7.79 11.99 9.64
N MET A 171 -6.54 11.75 10.04
CA MET A 171 -5.63 10.78 9.41
C MET A 171 -4.90 9.90 10.46
N PRO A 172 -4.70 8.59 10.22
CA PRO A 172 -4.07 7.68 11.18
C PRO A 172 -2.55 7.85 11.29
N SER A 173 -1.98 7.59 12.46
CA SER A 173 -0.53 7.70 12.71
C SER A 173 0.31 6.55 12.13
N ALA A 174 -0.34 5.53 11.56
CA ALA A 174 0.29 4.39 10.89
C ALA A 174 -0.73 3.67 9.99
N GLY A 175 -0.24 3.09 8.89
CA GLY A 175 -1.06 2.34 7.94
C GLY A 175 -1.51 3.18 6.73
N ALA A 176 -2.07 2.47 5.75
CA ALA A 176 -2.53 3.06 4.51
C ALA A 176 -3.82 3.86 4.68
N ILE A 177 -4.00 4.87 3.82
CA ILE A 177 -5.24 5.60 3.60
C ILE A 177 -5.82 5.37 2.20
N GLY A 178 -5.02 4.77 1.31
CA GLY A 178 -5.40 4.27 0.00
C GLY A 178 -4.36 3.30 -0.56
N VAL A 179 -4.54 2.88 -1.80
CA VAL A 179 -3.64 2.02 -2.54
C VAL A 179 -3.44 2.59 -3.94
N ALA A 180 -2.20 2.63 -4.42
CA ALA A 180 -1.91 3.00 -5.81
C ALA A 180 -2.36 1.88 -6.77
N ILE A 181 -2.58 2.19 -8.04
CA ILE A 181 -2.94 1.15 -9.04
C ILE A 181 -1.86 0.08 -9.23
N SER A 182 -0.64 0.29 -8.71
CA SER A 182 0.43 -0.72 -8.62
C SER A 182 0.34 -1.64 -7.39
N GLY A 183 -0.56 -1.39 -6.44
CA GLY A 183 -0.66 -2.15 -5.18
C GLY A 183 0.27 -1.66 -4.05
N VAL A 184 1.05 -0.60 -4.31
CA VAL A 184 1.83 0.11 -3.28
C VAL A 184 0.88 0.89 -2.34
N PRO A 185 1.09 0.87 -1.01
CA PRO A 185 0.27 1.65 -0.10
C PRO A 185 0.42 3.15 -0.32
N ILE A 186 -0.67 3.89 -0.17
CA ILE A 186 -0.67 5.33 0.02
C ILE A 186 -0.89 5.59 1.50
N PHE A 187 0.07 6.21 2.17
CA PHE A 187 0.01 6.64 3.57
C PHE A 187 -0.33 8.14 3.62
N PRO A 188 -0.68 8.71 4.79
CA PRO A 188 -0.93 10.14 4.93
C PRO A 188 0.27 10.99 4.50
N ASN A 189 0.06 12.26 4.19
CA ASN A 189 1.09 13.24 3.80
C ASN A 189 2.15 13.55 4.90
N TYR A 190 2.12 12.82 6.01
CA TYR A 190 2.83 13.10 7.26
C TYR A 190 3.40 11.80 7.83
N ASN A 191 4.59 11.87 8.44
CA ASN A 191 5.12 10.77 9.23
C ASN A 191 4.38 10.63 10.58
N ASN A 192 4.68 9.58 11.34
CA ASN A 192 3.98 9.23 12.59
C ASN A 192 4.04 10.29 13.71
N ARG A 193 4.84 11.36 13.58
CA ARG A 193 4.87 12.51 14.50
C ARG A 193 3.88 13.62 14.13
N GLY A 194 3.18 13.50 13.01
CA GLY A 194 2.32 14.56 12.46
C GLY A 194 3.07 15.54 11.55
N LEU A 195 4.27 15.18 11.10
CA LEU A 195 5.20 16.08 10.41
C LEU A 195 5.27 15.74 8.92
N PRO A 196 5.17 16.72 7.99
CA PRO A 196 5.18 16.43 6.56
C PRO A 196 6.46 15.73 6.12
N ALA A 197 6.34 14.60 5.42
CA ALA A 197 7.49 13.69 5.21
C ALA A 197 8.60 14.33 4.34
N TRP A 198 8.26 15.22 3.41
CA TRP A 198 9.23 16.04 2.67
C TRP A 198 10.00 17.00 3.57
N VAL A 199 9.33 17.76 4.46
CA VAL A 199 10.02 18.65 5.44
C VAL A 199 10.91 17.84 6.41
N SER A 200 10.58 16.57 6.60
CA SER A 200 11.31 15.62 7.44
C SER A 200 12.52 14.98 6.73
N CYS A 201 12.77 15.32 5.45
CA CYS A 201 13.83 14.75 4.60
C CYS A 201 13.71 13.23 4.34
N GLU A 202 12.49 12.68 4.46
CA GLU A 202 12.22 11.25 4.53
C GLU A 202 11.85 10.58 3.21
N LEU A 203 11.89 11.27 2.05
CA LEU A 203 11.32 10.76 0.78
C LEU A 203 12.34 10.48 -0.33
N ASP A 204 12.05 9.51 -1.18
CA ASP A 204 12.76 9.23 -2.45
C ASP A 204 12.25 10.12 -3.62
N ARG A 205 12.71 9.85 -4.85
CA ARG A 205 12.29 10.57 -6.07
C ARG A 205 10.83 10.33 -6.52
N CYS A 206 10.11 9.42 -5.88
CA CYS A 206 8.72 9.08 -6.17
C CYS A 206 7.81 9.38 -4.98
N SER A 207 8.24 10.29 -4.09
CA SER A 207 7.50 10.71 -2.90
C SER A 207 7.20 9.56 -1.91
N ALA A 208 8.07 8.55 -1.86
CA ALA A 208 7.90 7.33 -1.07
C ALA A 208 9.06 7.09 -0.09
N HIS A 209 8.89 6.15 0.83
CA HIS A 209 10.00 5.56 1.60
C HIS A 209 9.70 4.14 2.06
N SER A 210 10.64 3.55 2.80
CA SER A 210 10.48 2.25 3.45
C SER A 210 10.47 2.38 4.97
N GLY A 211 9.46 1.80 5.62
CA GLY A 211 9.31 1.84 7.08
C GLY A 211 10.16 0.81 7.84
N ARG A 212 10.07 0.81 9.17
CA ARG A 212 10.73 -0.19 10.07
C ARG A 212 10.30 -1.66 9.83
N GLY A 213 9.43 -1.93 8.87
CA GLY A 213 9.08 -3.27 8.41
C GLY A 213 9.61 -3.65 7.05
N ASP A 214 10.52 -2.87 6.46
CA ASP A 214 10.99 -3.01 5.08
C ASP A 214 9.83 -2.83 4.07
N ASP A 215 8.91 -1.93 4.43
CA ASP A 215 7.63 -1.68 3.79
C ASP A 215 7.66 -0.42 2.94
N TYR A 216 7.75 -0.55 1.62
CA TYR A 216 7.66 0.60 0.71
C TYR A 216 6.23 1.18 0.69
N HIS A 217 6.10 2.50 0.75
CA HIS A 217 4.82 3.21 0.66
C HIS A 217 4.98 4.68 0.24
N TYR A 218 3.96 5.21 -0.43
CA TYR A 218 3.88 6.62 -0.82
C TYR A 218 3.43 7.50 0.36
N HIS A 219 4.13 8.61 0.56
CA HIS A 219 3.75 9.71 1.45
C HIS A 219 3.40 10.99 0.67
N GLY A 220 3.58 10.97 -0.64
CA GLY A 220 3.17 12.03 -1.56
C GLY A 220 2.94 11.46 -2.94
N ASP A 221 2.63 12.33 -3.89
CA ASP A 221 2.20 11.96 -5.24
C ASP A 221 3.37 11.46 -6.11
N PRO A 222 3.32 10.21 -6.61
CA PRO A 222 4.40 9.58 -7.37
C PRO A 222 4.39 9.92 -8.86
N PHE A 223 4.27 11.21 -9.16
CA PHE A 223 4.30 11.74 -10.52
C PHE A 223 5.74 11.91 -11.01
N GLY A 224 6.09 11.21 -12.09
CA GLY A 224 7.39 11.28 -12.75
C GLY A 224 7.58 10.16 -13.77
N ALA A 225 8.39 10.40 -14.80
CA ALA A 225 8.69 9.45 -15.87
C ALA A 225 9.38 8.14 -15.40
N LYS A 226 9.91 8.12 -14.16
CA LYS A 226 10.49 6.94 -13.49
C LYS A 226 9.62 6.37 -12.35
N CYS A 227 8.44 6.94 -12.13
CA CYS A 227 7.58 6.65 -10.97
C CYS A 227 6.28 5.93 -11.39
N LEU A 228 5.16 6.18 -10.72
CA LEU A 228 3.90 5.46 -10.95
C LEU A 228 3.21 5.87 -12.26
N TYR A 229 3.24 7.17 -12.58
CA TYR A 229 2.59 7.81 -13.72
C TYR A 229 3.26 9.14 -14.06
N SER A 230 3.00 9.65 -15.26
CA SER A 230 3.64 10.82 -15.86
C SER A 230 2.66 11.51 -16.83
N GLU A 231 3.07 12.61 -17.49
CA GLU A 231 2.26 13.18 -18.60
C GLU A 231 1.97 12.17 -19.73
N ALA A 232 2.79 11.12 -19.90
CA ALA A 232 2.58 10.10 -20.93
C ALA A 232 1.41 9.14 -20.62
N ASP A 233 0.89 9.13 -19.39
CA ASP A 233 -0.27 8.34 -18.97
C ASP A 233 -1.61 9.08 -19.20
N TYR A 234 -1.59 10.33 -19.66
CA TYR A 234 -2.79 11.14 -19.93
C TYR A 234 -3.27 10.93 -21.36
N PHE A 235 -4.57 10.71 -21.55
CA PHE A 235 -5.14 10.44 -22.88
C PHE A 235 -5.10 11.65 -23.82
N SER A 236 -5.25 12.88 -23.29
CA SER A 236 -5.04 14.13 -24.03
C SER A 236 -4.90 15.32 -23.07
N ASP A 237 -4.51 16.48 -23.62
CA ASP A 237 -4.46 17.78 -22.95
C ASP A 237 -5.83 18.31 -22.47
N THR A 238 -6.92 17.64 -22.83
CA THR A 238 -8.30 17.96 -22.41
C THR A 238 -8.98 16.84 -21.64
N ALA A 239 -8.39 15.65 -21.60
CA ALA A 239 -8.96 14.52 -20.87
C ALA A 239 -8.83 14.72 -19.36
N HIS A 240 -9.72 14.11 -18.60
CA HIS A 240 -9.55 13.95 -17.17
C HIS A 240 -8.22 13.21 -16.88
N PRO A 241 -7.49 13.55 -15.79
CA PRO A 241 -6.30 12.80 -15.38
C PRO A 241 -6.56 11.29 -15.22
N PRO A 242 -5.53 10.45 -15.44
CA PRO A 242 -5.67 8.99 -15.34
C PRO A 242 -5.93 8.54 -13.90
N LEU A 243 -6.49 7.35 -13.71
CA LEU A 243 -6.59 6.73 -12.38
C LEU A 243 -5.18 6.39 -11.87
N VAL A 244 -4.85 6.77 -10.63
CA VAL A 244 -3.54 6.49 -10.01
C VAL A 244 -3.65 5.71 -8.70
N GLY A 245 -4.81 5.72 -8.04
CA GLY A 245 -5.08 4.91 -6.86
C GLY A 245 -6.55 4.85 -6.48
N ILE A 246 -6.82 4.22 -5.34
CA ILE A 246 -8.15 4.12 -4.74
C ILE A 246 -8.00 4.33 -3.23
N SER A 247 -8.80 5.20 -2.65
CA SER A 247 -8.82 5.49 -1.20
C SER A 247 -9.56 4.38 -0.43
N LEU A 248 -9.16 4.11 0.81
CA LEU A 248 -9.80 3.08 1.65
C LEU A 248 -11.23 3.42 2.07
N ASP A 249 -11.66 4.68 1.91
CA ASP A 249 -13.06 5.10 2.07
C ASP A 249 -13.95 4.77 0.85
N GLY A 250 -13.36 4.25 -0.23
CA GLY A 250 -14.05 3.75 -1.44
C GLY A 250 -13.96 4.65 -2.68
N TYR A 251 -13.52 5.90 -2.54
CA TYR A 251 -13.43 6.81 -3.69
C TYR A 251 -12.12 6.67 -4.48
N MET A 252 -12.20 6.92 -5.78
CA MET A 252 -11.07 6.85 -6.69
C MET A 252 -10.08 8.01 -6.48
N ILE A 253 -8.80 7.78 -6.73
CA ILE A 253 -7.75 8.79 -6.74
C ILE A 253 -7.23 8.89 -8.18
N TYR A 254 -7.51 10.01 -8.84
CA TYR A 254 -7.00 10.33 -10.16
C TYR A 254 -5.73 11.17 -10.04
N GLY A 255 -4.88 11.20 -11.07
CA GLY A 255 -3.65 11.97 -11.07
C GLY A 255 -3.92 13.47 -10.90
N ARG A 256 -2.91 14.25 -10.49
CA ARG A 256 -3.03 15.74 -10.49
C ARG A 256 -3.49 16.27 -11.85
N TYR A 257 -4.03 17.49 -11.90
CA TYR A 257 -4.07 18.18 -13.19
C TYR A 257 -2.66 18.65 -13.55
N THR A 258 -2.37 18.67 -14.84
CA THR A 258 -1.15 19.24 -15.42
C THR A 258 -1.46 20.45 -16.29
N LYS A 259 -2.72 20.62 -16.74
CA LYS A 259 -3.16 21.68 -17.67
C LYS A 259 -4.56 22.15 -17.30
N THR A 260 -4.81 23.46 -17.33
CA THR A 260 -6.13 24.09 -17.04
C THR A 260 -7.21 23.74 -18.06
N THR A 261 -6.85 23.09 -19.17
CA THR A 261 -7.75 22.60 -20.22
C THR A 261 -8.30 21.20 -19.97
N GLN A 262 -7.79 20.48 -18.96
CA GLN A 262 -8.26 19.15 -18.59
C GLN A 262 -9.64 19.22 -17.94
N ASP A 263 -10.48 18.23 -18.24
CA ASP A 263 -11.79 18.11 -17.60
C ASP A 263 -11.64 18.03 -16.07
N GLY A 264 -12.56 18.66 -15.33
CA GLY A 264 -12.46 18.85 -13.88
C GLY A 264 -11.49 19.94 -13.39
N ALA A 265 -10.45 20.34 -14.14
CA ALA A 265 -9.36 21.19 -13.65
C ALA A 265 -9.77 22.60 -13.16
N GLY A 266 -10.95 23.09 -13.56
CA GLY A 266 -11.54 24.35 -13.09
C GLY A 266 -12.36 24.23 -11.79
N VAL A 267 -12.56 23.02 -11.26
CA VAL A 267 -13.37 22.75 -10.07
C VAL A 267 -12.46 22.60 -8.86
N GLY A 268 -12.52 23.56 -7.93
CA GLY A 268 -11.70 23.54 -6.71
C GLY A 268 -11.95 22.32 -5.83
N LEU A 269 -10.87 21.74 -5.29
CA LEU A 269 -10.94 20.62 -4.35
C LEU A 269 -11.38 21.07 -2.95
N ASP A 270 -11.96 20.16 -2.18
CA ASP A 270 -12.33 20.36 -0.78
C ASP A 270 -11.17 20.07 0.20
N GLU A 271 -11.45 20.20 1.50
CA GLU A 271 -10.50 20.00 2.60
C GLU A 271 -9.89 18.59 2.67
N CYS A 272 -10.51 17.59 2.04
CA CYS A 272 -10.01 16.22 1.93
C CYS A 272 -9.21 15.99 0.64
N GLY A 273 -9.14 16.97 -0.28
CA GLY A 273 -8.40 16.89 -1.53
C GLY A 273 -9.17 16.22 -2.67
N GLY A 274 -10.49 16.37 -2.72
CA GLY A 274 -11.32 15.87 -3.82
C GLY A 274 -12.50 16.78 -4.16
N HIS A 275 -13.24 16.44 -5.22
CA HIS A 275 -14.43 17.18 -5.64
C HIS A 275 -15.47 16.25 -6.27
N GLU A 276 -16.63 16.80 -6.64
CA GLU A 276 -17.69 16.09 -7.38
C GLU A 276 -17.58 16.36 -8.89
N ASP A 277 -17.58 15.30 -9.69
CA ASP A 277 -17.93 15.38 -11.12
C ASP A 277 -19.29 14.70 -11.40
N SER A 278 -19.96 15.21 -12.43
CA SER A 278 -21.18 14.72 -13.05
C SER A 278 -21.14 13.28 -13.62
N THR A 279 -19.97 12.78 -14.01
CA THR A 279 -19.77 11.48 -14.66
C THR A 279 -19.03 10.49 -13.74
N LEU A 280 -17.98 10.96 -13.06
CA LEU A 280 -17.15 10.15 -12.15
C LEU A 280 -17.67 10.12 -10.70
N GLY A 281 -18.57 11.04 -10.32
CA GLY A 281 -18.97 11.26 -8.93
C GLY A 281 -17.85 11.90 -8.10
N TYR A 282 -17.91 11.76 -6.78
CA TYR A 282 -16.84 12.25 -5.91
C TYR A 282 -15.55 11.45 -6.09
N HIS A 283 -14.42 12.16 -6.25
CA HIS A 283 -13.10 11.54 -6.37
C HIS A 283 -11.99 12.51 -5.93
N TYR A 284 -10.80 11.95 -5.72
CA TYR A 284 -9.63 12.64 -5.16
C TYR A 284 -8.59 13.01 -6.23
N HIS A 285 -7.89 14.12 -5.99
CA HIS A 285 -6.77 14.60 -6.81
C HIS A 285 -5.58 15.03 -5.94
N PRO A 286 -4.36 14.52 -6.22
CA PRO A 286 -3.12 15.10 -5.76
C PRO A 286 -2.96 16.58 -6.10
N GLN A 287 -2.21 17.30 -5.27
CA GLN A 287 -1.93 18.73 -5.43
C GLN A 287 -0.43 18.99 -5.30
N VAL A 288 0.06 20.05 -5.93
CA VAL A 288 1.40 20.57 -5.65
C VAL A 288 1.28 21.82 -4.81
N GLU A 289 2.08 21.96 -3.77
CA GLU A 289 2.23 23.23 -3.06
C GLU A 289 3.70 23.59 -2.87
N THR A 290 3.99 24.88 -2.78
CA THR A 290 5.31 25.37 -2.38
C THR A 290 5.19 26.10 -1.06
N GLY A 291 6.16 25.88 -0.17
CA GLY A 291 6.21 26.51 1.14
C GLY A 291 7.63 26.79 1.59
N ILE A 292 7.74 27.61 2.63
CA ILE A 292 8.99 27.85 3.34
C ILE A 292 8.84 27.25 4.73
N SER A 293 9.78 26.37 5.11
CA SER A 293 9.95 25.96 6.50
C SER A 293 11.07 26.77 7.14
N THR A 294 10.90 27.08 8.42
CA THR A 294 11.94 27.67 9.26
C THR A 294 12.45 26.67 10.31
N SER A 295 12.16 25.38 10.13
CA SER A 295 12.56 24.30 11.01
C SER A 295 12.65 22.97 10.25
N SER A 296 13.80 22.29 10.34
CA SER A 296 13.83 20.84 10.14
C SER A 296 13.44 20.20 11.47
N LEU A 297 12.39 19.39 11.45
CA LEU A 297 11.70 18.98 12.69
C LEU A 297 12.19 17.63 13.23
N ASP A 298 12.90 16.85 12.40
CA ASP A 298 13.19 15.44 12.67
C ASP A 298 14.69 15.05 12.68
N GLY A 299 15.56 16.06 12.86
CA GLY A 299 16.96 15.84 13.26
C GLY A 299 18.02 16.01 12.17
N VAL A 300 17.64 16.41 10.95
CA VAL A 300 18.59 16.74 9.86
C VAL A 300 18.57 18.23 9.54
N ARG A 301 19.56 18.92 10.11
CA ARG A 301 20.60 19.70 9.40
C ARG A 301 20.27 20.74 8.32
N ALA A 302 19.03 20.96 7.90
CA ALA A 302 18.71 22.14 7.09
C ALA A 302 18.91 23.42 7.94
N THR A 303 19.98 24.17 7.66
CA THR A 303 20.41 25.31 8.50
C THR A 303 19.70 26.61 8.13
N GLY A 304 18.54 26.85 8.74
CA GLY A 304 17.78 28.10 8.62
C GLY A 304 16.49 27.94 7.82
N PRO A 305 15.96 29.03 7.22
CA PRO A 305 14.79 28.96 6.35
C PRO A 305 15.13 28.24 5.04
N PHE A 306 14.32 27.24 4.66
CA PHE A 306 14.46 26.52 3.39
C PHE A 306 13.11 26.41 2.67
N THR A 307 13.15 26.40 1.34
CA THR A 307 11.97 26.21 0.48
C THR A 307 11.75 24.72 0.25
N TYR A 308 10.50 24.29 0.20
CA TYR A 308 10.12 22.94 -0.21
C TYR A 308 9.00 22.98 -1.27
N THR A 309 9.03 22.00 -2.17
CA THR A 309 7.86 21.63 -2.98
C THR A 309 7.27 20.36 -2.37
N ALA A 310 5.98 20.38 -2.09
CA ALA A 310 5.24 19.25 -1.55
C ALA A 310 4.29 18.72 -2.62
N TYR A 311 4.51 17.47 -3.01
CA TYR A 311 3.65 16.73 -3.92
C TYR A 311 2.62 15.99 -3.06
N ARG A 312 1.54 16.67 -2.67
CA ARG A 312 0.52 16.07 -1.79
C ARG A 312 -0.22 14.96 -2.51
N VAL A 313 -0.26 13.78 -1.92
CA VAL A 313 -1.22 12.74 -2.30
C VAL A 313 -2.57 13.01 -1.65
N ALA A 314 -3.66 12.57 -2.27
CA ALA A 314 -5.00 12.63 -1.70
C ALA A 314 -5.50 11.20 -1.34
N PRO A 315 -6.32 11.01 -0.29
CA PRO A 315 -6.90 12.03 0.59
C PRO A 315 -5.86 12.79 1.44
N THR A 316 -6.09 14.08 1.69
CA THR A 316 -5.05 14.97 2.21
C THR A 316 -4.98 15.04 3.74
N THR A 317 -6.12 15.33 4.38
CA THR A 317 -6.25 15.54 5.85
C THR A 317 -7.47 14.87 6.48
N CYS A 318 -8.42 14.41 5.64
CA CYS A 318 -9.63 13.70 6.01
C CYS A 318 -10.05 12.75 4.88
N TRP A 319 -10.92 11.80 5.19
CA TRP A 319 -11.72 11.07 4.20
C TRP A 319 -13.09 11.73 4.02
N ARG A 320 -13.58 11.74 2.77
CA ARG A 320 -14.91 12.19 2.36
C ARG A 320 -15.97 11.10 2.57
N GLY A 321 -15.61 9.84 2.37
CA GLY A 321 -16.45 8.69 2.69
C GLY A 321 -16.60 8.54 4.20
N ASP A 322 -17.76 8.07 4.63
CA ASP A 322 -18.05 7.73 6.02
C ASP A 322 -17.45 6.36 6.35
N VAL A 323 -16.21 6.36 6.85
CA VAL A 323 -15.49 5.14 7.23
C VAL A 323 -16.08 4.48 8.48
N ASP A 324 -16.91 5.18 9.25
CA ASP A 324 -17.60 4.62 10.43
C ASP A 324 -18.71 3.63 9.99
N GLN A 325 -19.23 3.74 8.76
CA GLN A 325 -20.17 2.76 8.18
C GLN A 325 -19.46 1.51 7.61
N VAL A 326 -18.14 1.52 7.50
CA VAL A 326 -17.39 0.45 6.81
C VAL A 326 -17.03 -0.65 7.80
N SER A 327 -17.66 -1.81 7.64
CA SER A 327 -17.47 -3.00 8.48
C SER A 327 -16.00 -3.28 8.78
N ASN A 328 -15.64 -3.27 10.07
CA ASN A 328 -14.29 -3.50 10.58
C ASN A 328 -13.18 -2.58 10.04
N PHE A 329 -13.45 -1.33 9.62
CA PHE A 329 -12.43 -0.43 9.08
C PHE A 329 -11.15 -0.35 9.95
N TRP A 330 -11.32 -0.31 11.27
CA TRP A 330 -10.27 -0.29 12.30
C TRP A 330 -10.18 -1.58 13.14
N GLY A 331 -10.59 -2.73 12.61
CA GLY A 331 -10.71 -3.97 13.39
C GLY A 331 -9.39 -4.40 14.08
N SER A 332 -9.49 -4.91 15.31
CA SER A 332 -8.32 -5.29 16.13
C SER A 332 -7.50 -6.44 15.55
N ASN A 333 -8.10 -7.22 14.66
CA ASN A 333 -7.48 -8.40 14.05
C ASN A 333 -7.10 -8.07 12.60
N GLN A 334 -7.98 -7.40 11.85
CA GLN A 334 -7.71 -6.81 10.55
C GLN A 334 -8.43 -5.46 10.42
N ALA A 335 -7.74 -4.50 9.82
CA ALA A 335 -8.30 -3.24 9.34
C ALA A 335 -8.55 -3.32 7.82
N ASN A 336 -9.08 -2.26 7.21
CA ASN A 336 -9.21 -2.16 5.73
C ASN A 336 -7.88 -2.28 4.95
N TYR A 337 -6.75 -2.31 5.66
CA TYR A 337 -5.42 -2.63 5.15
C TYR A 337 -4.71 -3.59 6.12
N ASP A 338 -4.39 -4.80 5.65
CA ASP A 338 -3.49 -5.73 6.32
C ASP A 338 -2.07 -5.61 5.74
N ARG A 339 -1.08 -5.74 6.62
CA ARG A 339 0.36 -5.78 6.32
C ARG A 339 1.06 -6.82 7.19
N SER A 340 0.46 -8.01 7.32
CA SER A 340 0.99 -9.11 8.11
C SER A 340 2.39 -9.50 7.65
N LYS A 341 3.39 -9.31 8.55
CA LYS A 341 4.74 -9.85 8.41
C LYS A 341 4.81 -11.37 8.70
N SER A 342 3.67 -12.02 8.84
CA SER A 342 3.55 -13.43 9.24
C SER A 342 2.88 -14.25 8.15
N LYS A 343 2.95 -15.58 8.27
CA LYS A 343 2.27 -16.48 7.33
C LYS A 343 0.75 -16.55 7.51
N GLN A 344 0.19 -15.92 8.54
CA GLN A 344 -1.26 -15.87 8.75
C GLN A 344 -1.81 -14.51 8.30
N LEU A 345 -2.89 -14.57 7.51
CA LEU A 345 -3.89 -13.49 7.47
C LEU A 345 -4.55 -13.44 8.86
N SER A 346 -5.26 -12.35 9.16
CA SER A 346 -5.78 -12.12 10.51
C SER A 346 -6.59 -13.28 11.11
N SER A 347 -6.71 -13.28 12.44
CA SER A 347 -7.68 -14.11 13.14
C SER A 347 -9.12 -13.63 12.87
N GLU A 348 -9.67 -14.16 11.77
CA GLU A 348 -11.09 -14.42 11.52
C GLU A 348 -12.03 -13.22 11.26
N SER A 349 -11.84 -12.05 11.86
CA SER A 349 -12.88 -10.99 11.87
C SER A 349 -13.29 -10.47 10.48
N ASP A 350 -12.35 -10.45 9.54
CA ASP A 350 -12.56 -9.98 8.15
C ASP A 350 -12.57 -11.11 7.12
N TYR A 351 -12.38 -12.37 7.53
CA TYR A 351 -12.26 -13.51 6.62
C TYR A 351 -13.45 -13.59 5.65
N ASP A 352 -14.68 -13.47 6.16
CA ASP A 352 -15.89 -13.54 5.33
C ASP A 352 -16.11 -12.33 4.41
N LEU A 353 -15.49 -11.18 4.71
CA LEU A 353 -15.56 -9.96 3.88
C LEU A 353 -14.48 -9.91 2.79
N LEU A 354 -13.41 -10.70 2.95
CA LEU A 354 -12.28 -10.78 2.02
C LEU A 354 -12.39 -11.91 1.00
N ARG A 355 -13.24 -12.93 1.25
CA ARG A 355 -13.39 -14.09 0.36
C ARG A 355 -13.93 -13.68 -1.02
N PRO A 356 -13.44 -14.30 -2.12
CA PRO A 356 -14.08 -14.17 -3.43
C PRO A 356 -15.48 -14.80 -3.40
N CYS A 357 -16.41 -14.32 -4.23
CA CYS A 357 -17.72 -14.95 -4.33
C CYS A 357 -17.63 -16.22 -5.20
N CYS A 358 -18.38 -17.26 -4.84
CA CYS A 358 -18.45 -18.46 -5.66
C CYS A 358 -19.05 -18.12 -7.04
N GLY A 359 -18.31 -18.36 -8.12
CA GLY A 359 -18.66 -17.91 -9.47
C GLY A 359 -18.10 -16.54 -9.87
N THR A 360 -17.14 -15.98 -9.11
CA THR A 360 -16.37 -14.79 -9.53
C THR A 360 -15.81 -14.97 -10.95
N SER A 361 -16.18 -14.07 -11.86
CA SER A 361 -15.90 -14.21 -13.30
C SER A 361 -15.17 -13.01 -13.91
N GLN A 362 -15.13 -11.89 -13.19
CA GLN A 362 -14.27 -10.73 -13.40
C GLN A 362 -13.25 -10.67 -12.26
N PHE A 363 -11.97 -10.87 -12.57
CA PHE A 363 -10.86 -10.82 -11.62
C PHE A 363 -9.53 -10.65 -12.35
N ILE A 364 -8.48 -10.31 -11.61
CA ILE A 364 -7.10 -10.49 -12.05
C ILE A 364 -6.34 -11.35 -11.05
N ALA A 365 -5.42 -12.17 -11.54
CA ALA A 365 -4.53 -13.02 -10.74
C ALA A 365 -3.20 -13.18 -11.48
N SER A 366 -2.08 -13.11 -10.79
CA SER A 366 -0.74 -13.30 -11.37
C SER A 366 -0.43 -14.77 -11.66
N ASP A 367 0.66 -15.03 -12.37
CA ASP A 367 1.04 -16.40 -12.76
C ASP A 367 1.25 -17.29 -11.51
N GLY A 368 0.58 -18.44 -11.49
CA GLY A 368 0.55 -19.37 -10.35
C GLY A 368 -0.44 -19.01 -9.22
N ILE A 369 -1.19 -17.91 -9.32
CA ILE A 369 -2.19 -17.52 -8.32
C ILE A 369 -3.58 -18.04 -8.73
N ALA A 370 -4.22 -18.78 -7.82
CA ALA A 370 -5.60 -19.23 -7.98
C ALA A 370 -6.51 -18.54 -6.94
N ILE A 371 -7.69 -18.12 -7.38
CA ILE A 371 -8.77 -17.56 -6.55
C ILE A 371 -9.86 -18.64 -6.49
N ASP A 372 -10.25 -19.08 -5.29
CA ASP A 372 -11.22 -20.17 -5.18
C ASP A 372 -12.61 -19.78 -5.71
N GLY A 373 -13.30 -20.74 -6.31
CA GLY A 373 -14.61 -20.56 -6.94
C GLY A 373 -14.63 -19.63 -8.16
N ALA A 374 -13.49 -19.08 -8.61
CA ALA A 374 -13.41 -18.17 -9.75
C ALA A 374 -13.19 -18.91 -11.07
N SER A 375 -13.75 -18.41 -12.17
CA SER A 375 -13.43 -18.89 -13.53
C SER A 375 -13.62 -17.78 -14.57
N CYS A 376 -12.65 -17.63 -15.48
CA CYS A 376 -12.60 -16.51 -16.42
C CYS A 376 -13.83 -16.48 -17.33
N ALA A 377 -14.57 -15.37 -17.35
CA ALA A 377 -15.62 -15.16 -18.34
C ALA A 377 -15.02 -15.12 -19.77
N SER A 378 -15.72 -15.71 -20.74
CA SER A 378 -15.26 -15.75 -22.14
C SER A 378 -15.15 -14.33 -22.72
N GLY A 379 -13.93 -13.90 -23.04
CA GLY A 379 -13.65 -12.56 -23.58
C GLY A 379 -13.40 -11.48 -22.54
N ALA A 380 -13.38 -11.81 -21.24
CA ALA A 380 -12.88 -10.90 -20.21
C ALA A 380 -11.34 -10.97 -20.14
N ASP A 381 -10.69 -9.86 -19.77
CA ASP A 381 -9.23 -9.80 -19.51
C ASP A 381 -8.86 -10.40 -18.13
N CYS A 382 -9.50 -11.52 -17.82
CA CYS A 382 -9.20 -12.33 -16.64
C CYS A 382 -7.95 -13.15 -16.95
N SER A 383 -6.80 -12.47 -16.87
CA SER A 383 -5.47 -13.03 -17.12
C SER A 383 -5.00 -13.97 -15.99
N ALA A 384 -5.84 -14.95 -15.64
CA ALA A 384 -5.49 -16.02 -14.71
C ALA A 384 -4.18 -16.68 -15.14
N GLY A 385 -3.27 -16.86 -14.18
CA GLY A 385 -2.03 -17.59 -14.41
C GLY A 385 -2.32 -18.96 -15.01
N SER A 386 -1.56 -19.36 -16.03
CA SER A 386 -1.80 -20.62 -16.75
C SER A 386 -1.71 -21.83 -15.80
N LEU A 387 -2.86 -22.30 -15.33
CA LEU A 387 -3.01 -23.53 -14.58
C LEU A 387 -2.74 -24.68 -15.57
N ASN A 388 -1.47 -25.09 -15.64
CA ASN A 388 -1.00 -26.11 -16.57
C ASN A 388 -1.52 -27.50 -16.14
N SER A 389 -2.78 -27.76 -16.48
CA SER A 389 -3.59 -28.86 -15.97
C SER A 389 -3.86 -29.91 -17.04
N ASP A 390 -2.83 -30.55 -17.58
CA ASP A 390 -3.01 -31.79 -18.34
C ASP A 390 -1.79 -32.73 -18.31
N VAL A 391 -1.71 -33.54 -17.25
CA VAL A 391 -0.94 -34.80 -17.24
C VAL A 391 -1.82 -35.91 -16.64
N SER A 392 -2.77 -36.39 -17.44
CA SER A 392 -3.36 -37.72 -17.24
C SER A 392 -3.81 -38.33 -18.57
N SER A 393 -3.31 -39.52 -18.85
CA SER A 393 -3.50 -40.27 -20.09
C SER A 393 -4.96 -40.63 -20.40
N THR A 394 -5.33 -40.64 -21.69
CA THR A 394 -5.86 -41.89 -22.28
C THR A 394 -5.68 -42.01 -23.80
N THR A 395 -5.64 -43.27 -24.24
CA THR A 395 -5.38 -43.80 -25.60
C THR A 395 -6.50 -43.59 -26.62
N GLY A 396 -6.18 -43.60 -27.93
CA GLY A 396 -7.07 -44.30 -28.88
C GLY A 396 -7.12 -43.94 -30.38
N GLY A 397 -6.03 -44.12 -31.15
CA GLY A 397 -6.08 -44.26 -32.63
C GLY A 397 -6.38 -42.99 -33.46
N SER A 398 -6.31 -43.01 -34.80
CA SER A 398 -5.62 -43.96 -35.72
C SER A 398 -5.64 -43.44 -37.17
N GLY A 399 -4.51 -43.46 -37.89
CA GLY A 399 -4.53 -43.46 -39.37
C GLY A 399 -3.37 -42.75 -40.11
N GLN A 400 -2.44 -43.56 -40.66
CA GLN A 400 -1.58 -43.28 -41.85
C GLN A 400 -0.61 -42.07 -41.80
N SER A 401 0.50 -41.97 -42.53
CA SER A 401 1.43 -42.91 -43.19
C SER A 401 2.66 -42.06 -43.60
N GLY A 402 3.93 -42.48 -43.53
CA GLY A 402 4.57 -43.71 -43.08
C GLY A 402 6.08 -43.68 -43.43
N VAL A 403 6.77 -44.83 -43.37
CA VAL A 403 8.15 -45.08 -43.87
C VAL A 403 9.30 -44.35 -43.14
N GLY A 404 10.23 -45.11 -42.52
CA GLY A 404 11.52 -44.58 -42.04
C GLY A 404 12.13 -45.30 -40.83
N THR A 405 12.89 -46.38 -41.04
CA THR A 405 13.72 -47.09 -40.05
C THR A 405 15.08 -47.44 -40.71
N PRO A 406 16.15 -47.91 -39.99
CA PRO A 406 16.25 -48.31 -38.58
C PRO A 406 17.52 -47.77 -37.84
N SER A 407 17.95 -48.50 -36.79
CA SER A 407 19.19 -48.38 -35.98
C SER A 407 19.14 -47.40 -34.78
N THR A 408 19.70 -47.70 -33.58
CA THR A 408 20.40 -48.93 -33.13
C THR A 408 20.19 -49.27 -31.64
N SER A 409 20.34 -50.56 -31.34
CA SER A 409 20.46 -51.27 -30.05
C SER A 409 21.01 -50.56 -28.79
N GLY A 410 20.51 -50.98 -27.62
CA GLY A 410 21.24 -50.89 -26.32
C GLY A 410 20.44 -51.41 -25.12
N GLY A 411 21.02 -52.30 -24.30
CA GLY A 411 20.39 -52.84 -23.07
C GLY A 411 20.29 -51.79 -21.93
N ALA A 412 19.29 -51.81 -21.05
CA ALA A 412 18.89 -52.86 -20.09
C ALA A 412 19.65 -52.76 -18.74
N GLY A 413 18.91 -52.45 -17.67
CA GLY A 413 19.36 -52.40 -16.28
C GLY A 413 18.17 -52.15 -15.35
N ALA A 414 18.06 -52.87 -14.24
CA ALA A 414 16.83 -52.93 -13.43
C ALA A 414 17.02 -52.52 -11.96
N ASN A 415 15.94 -52.00 -11.37
CA ASN A 415 15.70 -51.88 -9.92
C ASN A 415 15.86 -53.24 -9.21
N PRO A 416 16.23 -53.31 -7.91
CA PRO A 416 15.33 -52.98 -6.79
C PRO A 416 16.06 -52.42 -5.52
N PRO A 417 15.52 -52.50 -4.27
CA PRO A 417 14.52 -51.57 -3.74
C PRO A 417 14.89 -50.94 -2.37
N GLN A 418 13.96 -50.17 -1.80
CA GLN A 418 13.97 -49.65 -0.42
C GLN A 418 14.05 -50.72 0.69
N PRO A 419 14.53 -50.34 1.88
CA PRO A 419 13.83 -50.70 3.12
C PRO A 419 13.54 -49.50 4.05
N SER A 420 12.60 -49.68 4.98
CA SER A 420 12.15 -48.70 5.97
C SER A 420 12.60 -49.05 7.40
N ALA A 421 12.62 -48.06 8.30
CA ALA A 421 12.63 -48.24 9.75
C ALA A 421 12.25 -46.93 10.49
N ALA A 422 11.81 -47.02 11.75
CA ALA A 422 11.46 -45.87 12.59
C ALA A 422 11.96 -46.01 14.04
N ALA A 423 12.36 -44.89 14.65
CA ALA A 423 12.60 -44.72 16.10
C ALA A 423 12.28 -43.24 16.44
N ARG A 424 11.31 -42.92 17.30
CA ARG A 424 11.30 -43.00 18.79
C ARG A 424 12.17 -41.94 19.50
N LEU A 425 11.50 -41.17 20.37
CA LEU A 425 12.01 -40.14 21.26
C LEU A 425 12.99 -40.66 22.33
N PRO A 426 13.72 -39.75 22.97
CA PRO A 426 13.60 -39.62 24.43
C PRO A 426 13.15 -38.24 24.90
N SER A 427 12.69 -38.16 26.15
CA SER A 427 12.27 -36.96 26.88
C SER A 427 13.25 -36.63 28.02
N LEU A 428 13.03 -35.50 28.73
CA LEU A 428 13.42 -35.13 30.12
C LEU A 428 13.72 -33.60 30.20
N PRO A 429 13.64 -32.94 31.38
CA PRO A 429 12.70 -33.11 32.50
C PRO A 429 12.06 -31.75 32.90
N ALA A 430 11.24 -31.72 33.97
CA ALA A 430 10.69 -30.49 34.55
C ALA A 430 10.71 -30.49 36.09
N CYS A 431 10.93 -29.30 36.69
CA CYS A 431 10.65 -28.93 38.08
C CYS A 431 10.29 -27.42 38.09
N LEU A 432 9.21 -26.93 38.74
CA LEU A 432 9.03 -26.70 40.20
C LEU A 432 10.13 -25.79 40.78
N VAL A 433 9.89 -24.64 41.44
CA VAL A 433 8.70 -23.92 41.99
C VAL A 433 8.96 -22.37 41.82
N MET A 434 8.17 -21.35 42.19
CA MET A 434 6.99 -21.18 43.07
C MET A 434 6.09 -19.97 42.64
N VAL A 435 5.04 -19.72 43.45
CA VAL A 435 3.99 -18.67 43.39
C VAL A 435 4.46 -17.27 43.85
N LEU A 436 3.90 -16.19 43.28
CA LEU A 436 3.40 -15.01 44.03
C LEU A 436 2.46 -14.10 43.20
N LEU A 437 1.68 -13.24 43.86
CA LEU A 437 0.64 -12.37 43.27
C LEU A 437 1.13 -10.93 43.01
N GLY A 438 0.50 -10.21 42.07
CA GLY A 438 0.68 -8.76 41.87
C GLY A 438 -0.28 -8.16 40.83
N TRP A 439 -0.68 -6.90 41.02
CA TRP A 439 -1.57 -6.12 40.13
C TRP A 439 -0.82 -4.87 39.59
N VAL A 440 -1.47 -4.14 38.67
CA VAL A 440 -1.27 -2.70 38.30
C VAL A 440 -0.22 -2.34 37.22
N ALA A 441 -0.72 -2.26 35.97
CA ALA A 441 -0.66 -1.12 35.03
C ALA A 441 0.69 -0.53 34.49
N ALA A 442 0.51 0.42 33.55
CA ALA A 442 1.50 1.18 32.75
C ALA A 442 2.36 0.33 31.78
N ALA A 443 2.28 0.43 30.46
CA ALA A 443 2.19 1.57 29.52
C ALA A 443 3.54 2.30 29.28
N ALA A 444 3.86 2.42 27.98
CA ALA A 444 4.91 3.25 27.36
C ALA A 444 6.35 3.10 27.89
N ARG A 445 7.21 2.48 27.05
CA ARG A 445 8.57 2.98 26.76
C ARG A 445 9.07 2.46 25.41
N GLN A 446 9.34 3.41 24.51
CA GLN A 446 10.56 3.54 23.71
C GLN A 446 11.19 2.23 23.18
N TRP A 447 11.12 2.01 21.85
CA TRP A 447 12.22 2.32 20.93
C TRP A 447 11.70 2.54 19.51
#